data_AF-D9W1D5-F1
#
_entry.id   AF-D9W1D5-F1
#
_cell.length_a   1.000
_cell.length_b   1.000
_cell.length_c   1.000
_cell.angle_alpha   90.00
_cell.angle_beta   90.00
_cell.angle_gamma   90.00
#
_symmetry.space_group_name_H-M   'P 1'
#
loop_
_entity.id
_entity.type
_entity.pdbx_description
1 polymer ?
#
loop_
_entity_poly.entity_id
_entity_poly.type
_entity_poly.pdbx_seq_one_letter_code
_entity_poly.pdbx_strand_id
1 'polypeptide(L)'
;MRCRSRTVRALRERVAAWLASVRDEAIALEPKLPVDDRAADTWEPLISVADLAGGRWPVIARTACKTMTDYESGRDQEGGLKTRILTDIRKAFANVGNPPALRTTHLLDLLNADPEAPWSEHSPKGLTPRGLQILLDDYGIGSGNRRFPDGSQAKGFTPAQFTDAWTRYCPPENPAAEAPPATGA
;
A
#
# COMPACT_ATOMS: atom_id res chain seq x y z
N MET A 1 23.04 -30.64 26.21
CA MET A 1 22.53 -29.33 25.73
C MET A 1 22.27 -28.37 26.91
N ARG A 2 23.29 -27.66 27.44
CA ARG A 2 23.10 -26.57 28.45
C ARG A 2 24.03 -25.36 28.27
N CYS A 3 24.87 -25.33 27.23
CA CYS A 3 25.84 -24.24 27.03
C CYS A 3 25.23 -22.98 26.37
N ARG A 4 24.21 -23.11 25.50
CA ARG A 4 23.63 -21.95 24.80
C ARG A 4 22.99 -20.91 25.72
N SER A 5 22.43 -21.32 26.87
CA SER A 5 21.78 -20.39 27.80
C SER A 5 22.77 -19.54 28.60
N ARG A 6 23.98 -20.05 28.91
CA ARG A 6 24.98 -19.29 29.67
C ARG A 6 25.57 -18.15 28.84
N THR A 7 25.87 -18.40 27.57
CA THR A 7 26.44 -17.39 26.66
C THR A 7 25.46 -16.27 26.38
N VAL A 8 24.18 -16.58 26.12
CA VAL A 8 23.15 -15.56 25.91
C VAL A 8 22.90 -14.75 27.19
N ARG A 9 22.91 -15.39 28.36
CA ARG A 9 22.78 -14.69 29.65
C ARG A 9 23.96 -13.75 29.91
N ALA A 10 25.19 -14.20 29.66
CA ALA A 10 26.37 -13.35 29.81
C ALA A 10 26.36 -12.15 28.84
N LEU A 11 25.88 -12.36 27.61
CA LEU A 11 25.70 -11.27 26.65
C LEU A 11 24.62 -10.29 27.13
N ARG A 12 23.48 -10.79 27.62
CA ARG A 12 22.42 -9.97 28.20
C ARG A 12 22.95 -9.11 29.36
N GLU A 13 23.69 -9.70 30.29
CA GLU A 13 24.28 -8.99 31.43
C GLU A 13 25.22 -7.87 30.97
N ARG A 14 26.06 -8.13 29.96
CA ARG A 14 26.95 -7.13 29.38
C ARG A 14 26.18 -5.99 28.69
N VAL A 15 25.15 -6.30 27.91
CA VAL A 15 24.32 -5.29 27.24
C VAL A 15 23.55 -4.45 28.27
N ALA A 16 23.02 -5.08 29.33
CA ALA A 16 22.32 -4.38 30.40
C ALA A 16 23.25 -3.42 31.16
N ALA A 17 24.47 -3.88 31.49
CA ALA A 17 25.47 -3.04 32.14
C ALA A 17 25.88 -1.85 31.26
N TRP A 18 26.09 -2.09 29.96
CA TRP A 18 26.38 -1.02 29.00
C TRP A 18 25.23 -0.02 28.88
N LEU A 19 23.99 -0.48 28.68
CA LEU A 19 22.82 0.40 28.61
C LEU A 19 22.62 1.22 29.88
N ALA A 20 22.87 0.65 31.06
CA ALA A 20 22.81 1.38 32.31
C ALA A 20 23.83 2.53 32.36
N SER A 21 25.02 2.36 31.76
CA SER A 21 26.05 3.40 31.70
C SER A 21 25.76 4.53 30.71
N VAL A 22 24.96 4.28 29.67
CA VAL A 22 24.64 5.29 28.62
C VAL A 22 23.20 5.78 28.69
N ARG A 23 22.46 5.44 29.75
CA ARG A 23 21.02 5.69 29.85
C ARG A 23 20.66 7.16 29.72
N ASP A 24 21.36 8.03 30.43
CA ASP A 24 21.03 9.47 30.45
C ASP A 24 21.39 10.14 29.11
N GLU A 25 22.49 9.71 28.48
CA GLU A 25 22.84 10.11 27.11
C GLU A 25 21.78 9.64 26.11
N ALA A 26 21.30 8.39 26.24
CA ALA A 26 20.28 7.82 25.37
C ALA A 26 18.94 8.59 25.43
N ILE A 27 18.54 9.05 26.62
CA ILE A 27 17.30 9.80 26.82
C ILE A 27 17.40 11.22 26.25
N ALA A 28 18.59 11.82 26.29
CA ALA A 28 18.82 13.16 25.78
C ALA A 28 19.13 13.20 24.27
N LEU A 29 19.26 12.04 23.62
CA LEU A 29 19.67 11.94 22.23
C LEU A 29 18.51 12.28 21.29
N GLU A 30 18.73 13.25 20.41
CA GLU A 30 17.85 13.55 19.27
C GLU A 30 18.54 13.09 17.97
N PRO A 31 18.40 11.81 17.58
CA PRO A 31 19.09 11.30 16.41
C PRO A 31 18.55 11.94 15.14
N LYS A 32 19.43 12.20 14.18
CA LYS A 32 18.98 12.60 12.84
C LYS A 32 18.29 11.42 12.14
N LEU A 33 17.00 11.57 11.87
CA LEU A 33 16.17 10.56 11.20
C LEU A 33 16.06 10.82 9.69
N PRO A 34 16.02 9.76 8.86
CA PRO A 34 15.79 9.89 7.42
C PRO A 34 14.30 9.84 7.02
N VAL A 35 13.39 9.81 7.99
CA VAL A 35 11.93 9.63 7.84
C VAL A 35 11.20 10.50 8.87
N ASP A 36 9.92 10.75 8.63
CA ASP A 36 9.05 11.59 9.46
C ASP A 36 7.83 10.81 10.03
N ASP A 37 7.01 11.50 10.84
CA ASP A 37 5.75 11.00 11.42
C ASP A 37 5.86 9.63 12.12
N ARG A 38 4.90 8.73 11.86
CA ARG A 38 4.83 7.40 12.51
C ARG A 38 6.05 6.52 12.25
N ALA A 39 6.72 6.72 11.11
CA ALA A 39 7.94 6.00 10.82
C ALA A 39 9.08 6.49 11.73
N ALA A 40 9.16 7.81 11.99
CA ALA A 40 10.12 8.37 12.94
C ALA A 40 9.91 7.78 14.34
N ASP A 41 8.67 7.76 14.85
CA ASP A 41 8.34 7.20 16.19
C ASP A 41 8.83 5.75 16.37
N THR A 42 8.81 4.96 15.29
CA THR A 42 9.22 3.55 15.31
C THR A 42 10.74 3.39 15.22
N TRP A 43 11.39 4.24 14.43
CA TRP A 43 12.82 4.11 14.10
C TRP A 43 13.74 4.88 15.04
N GLU A 44 13.26 5.92 15.71
CA GLU A 44 14.01 6.74 16.66
C GLU A 44 14.76 5.90 17.71
N PRO A 45 14.12 5.00 18.49
CA PRO A 45 14.84 4.23 19.51
C PRO A 45 15.91 3.30 18.91
N LEU A 46 15.69 2.77 17.71
CA LEU A 46 16.65 1.87 17.05
C LEU A 46 17.87 2.65 16.55
N ILE A 47 17.66 3.84 16.01
CA ILE A 47 18.74 4.72 15.55
C ILE A 47 19.51 5.28 16.75
N SER A 48 18.84 5.62 17.85
CA SER A 48 19.51 6.05 19.09
C SER A 48 20.45 4.98 19.63
N VAL A 49 20.02 3.72 19.69
CA VAL A 49 20.90 2.61 20.10
C VAL A 49 22.08 2.43 19.14
N ALA A 50 21.85 2.60 17.83
CA ALA A 50 22.89 2.48 16.82
C ALA A 50 23.93 3.62 16.92
N ASP A 51 23.49 4.84 17.23
CA ASP A 51 24.33 6.00 17.47
C ASP A 51 25.22 5.79 18.71
N LEU A 52 24.65 5.31 19.82
CA LEU A 52 25.40 4.98 21.03
C LEU A 52 26.36 3.81 20.83
N ALA A 53 25.99 2.81 20.02
CA ALA A 53 26.87 1.68 19.70
C ALA A 53 28.06 2.10 18.81
N GLY A 54 27.90 3.18 18.04
CA GLY A 54 28.95 3.76 17.20
C GLY A 54 29.48 2.83 16.10
N GLY A 55 30.66 3.15 15.60
CA GLY A 55 31.29 2.41 14.50
C GLY A 55 30.43 2.41 13.24
N ARG A 56 30.06 1.22 12.74
CA ARG A 56 29.26 1.08 11.51
C ARG A 56 27.74 1.14 11.74
N TRP A 57 27.30 0.99 12.99
CA TRP A 57 25.88 0.85 13.32
C TRP A 57 25.03 2.07 12.94
N PRO A 58 25.47 3.33 13.14
CA PRO A 58 24.71 4.52 12.76
C PRO A 58 24.32 4.54 11.28
N VAL A 59 25.23 4.10 10.42
CA VAL A 59 25.05 4.06 8.96
C VAL A 59 24.08 2.94 8.58
N ILE A 60 24.31 1.73 9.10
CA ILE A 60 23.48 0.56 8.80
C ILE A 60 22.02 0.81 9.21
N ALA A 61 21.80 1.38 10.40
CA ALA A 61 20.46 1.63 10.91
C ALA A 61 19.68 2.62 10.02
N ARG A 62 20.31 3.73 9.61
CA ARG A 62 19.67 4.72 8.73
C ARG A 62 19.43 4.20 7.32
N THR A 63 20.36 3.40 6.78
CA THR A 63 20.15 2.72 5.49
C THR A 63 18.98 1.76 5.57
N ALA A 64 18.90 0.93 6.61
CA ALA A 64 17.79 0.00 6.80
C ALA A 64 16.45 0.72 6.97
N CYS A 65 16.42 1.76 7.82
CA CYS A 65 15.25 2.62 8.03
C CYS A 65 14.71 3.14 6.70
N LYS A 66 15.57 3.80 5.90
CA LYS A 66 15.18 4.32 4.60
C LYS A 66 14.66 3.23 3.66
N THR A 67 15.42 2.15 3.48
CA THR A 67 15.04 1.07 2.56
C THR A 67 13.70 0.41 2.94
N MET A 68 13.45 0.21 4.23
CA MET A 68 12.20 -0.42 4.70
C MET A 68 11.01 0.52 4.59
N THR A 69 11.16 1.79 5.01
CA THR A 69 10.08 2.77 4.92
C THR A 69 9.73 3.13 3.47
N ASP A 70 10.73 3.25 2.58
CA ASP A 70 10.50 3.46 1.14
C ASP A 70 9.71 2.29 0.53
N TYR A 71 10.02 1.05 0.95
CA TYR A 71 9.35 -0.16 0.48
C TYR A 71 7.89 -0.24 0.95
N GLU A 72 7.62 0.08 2.21
CA GLU A 72 6.26 0.13 2.77
C GLU A 72 5.43 1.22 2.10
N SER A 73 6.00 2.42 1.96
CA SER A 73 5.33 3.55 1.30
C SER A 73 4.94 3.21 -0.15
N GLY A 74 5.83 2.54 -0.89
CA GLY A 74 5.53 2.07 -2.25
C GLY A 74 4.39 1.05 -2.29
N ARG A 75 4.31 0.17 -1.30
CA ARG A 75 3.22 -0.82 -1.20
C ARG A 75 1.88 -0.22 -0.83
N ASP A 76 1.87 0.75 0.07
CA ASP A 76 0.63 1.45 0.45
C ASP A 76 0.07 2.24 -0.73
N GLN A 77 0.94 2.91 -1.50
CA GLN A 77 0.57 3.57 -2.75
C GLN A 77 0.04 2.57 -3.78
N GLU A 78 0.74 1.44 -3.99
CA GLU A 78 0.30 0.39 -4.92
C GLU A 78 -1.05 -0.21 -4.49
N GLY A 79 -1.25 -0.48 -3.19
CA GLY A 79 -2.50 -0.97 -2.63
C GLY A 79 -3.66 0.03 -2.77
N GLY A 80 -3.36 1.32 -2.59
CA GLY A 80 -4.30 2.42 -2.84
C GLY A 80 -4.74 2.48 -4.30
N LEU A 81 -3.80 2.37 -5.25
CA LEU A 81 -4.11 2.30 -6.68
C LEU A 81 -4.89 1.04 -7.05
N LYS A 82 -4.52 -0.12 -6.52
CA LYS A 82 -5.25 -1.38 -6.72
C LYS A 82 -6.67 -1.33 -6.18
N THR A 83 -6.94 -0.58 -5.11
CA THR A 83 -8.32 -0.42 -4.62
C THR A 83 -9.08 0.59 -5.49
N ARG A 84 -8.44 1.70 -5.84
CA ARG A 84 -9.01 2.77 -6.66
C ARG A 84 -9.43 2.28 -8.05
N ILE A 85 -8.62 1.45 -8.70
CA ILE A 85 -8.92 0.91 -10.04
C ILE A 85 -10.24 0.13 -10.07
N LEU A 86 -10.59 -0.60 -9.00
CA LEU A 86 -11.87 -1.31 -8.92
C LEU A 86 -13.05 -0.35 -8.92
N THR A 87 -12.95 0.74 -8.14
CA THR A 87 -13.96 1.79 -8.06
C THR A 87 -14.11 2.52 -9.39
N ASP A 88 -13.01 2.86 -10.04
CA ASP A 88 -13.05 3.58 -11.32
C ASP A 88 -13.54 2.69 -12.47
N ILE A 89 -13.22 1.39 -12.46
CA ILE A 89 -13.83 0.42 -13.39
C ILE A 89 -15.35 0.33 -13.16
N ARG A 90 -15.81 0.33 -11.90
CA ARG A 90 -17.26 0.33 -11.59
C ARG A 90 -17.96 1.54 -12.19
N LYS A 91 -17.37 2.73 -12.04
CA LYS A 91 -17.85 3.97 -12.65
C LYS A 91 -17.83 3.88 -14.18
N ALA A 92 -16.76 3.36 -14.77
CA ALA A 92 -16.65 3.19 -16.22
C ALA A 92 -17.76 2.27 -16.78
N PHE A 93 -18.08 1.15 -16.11
CA PHE A 93 -19.21 0.29 -16.48
C PHE A 93 -20.56 1.02 -16.38
N ALA A 94 -20.77 1.79 -15.31
CA ALA A 94 -21.99 2.57 -15.12
C ALA A 94 -22.16 3.66 -16.21
N ASN A 95 -21.07 4.35 -16.57
CA ASN A 95 -21.06 5.42 -17.58
C ASN A 95 -21.54 4.96 -18.96
N VAL A 96 -21.32 3.68 -19.30
CA VAL A 96 -21.74 3.09 -20.58
C VAL A 96 -23.00 2.21 -20.45
N GLY A 97 -23.75 2.36 -19.36
CA GLY A 97 -25.05 1.70 -19.17
C GLY A 97 -24.98 0.24 -18.71
N ASN A 98 -23.90 -0.17 -18.04
CA ASN A 98 -23.69 -1.52 -17.50
C ASN A 98 -23.89 -2.65 -18.55
N PRO A 99 -23.15 -2.62 -19.67
CA PRO A 99 -23.25 -3.66 -20.69
C PRO A 99 -22.80 -5.02 -20.12
N PRO A 100 -23.28 -6.13 -20.70
CA PRO A 100 -22.89 -7.48 -20.25
C PRO A 100 -21.39 -7.73 -20.37
N ALA A 101 -20.71 -7.07 -21.31
CA ALA A 101 -19.27 -7.06 -21.43
C ALA A 101 -18.76 -5.71 -21.97
N LEU A 102 -17.57 -5.31 -21.54
CA LEU A 102 -16.87 -4.12 -22.01
C LEU A 102 -15.51 -4.49 -22.58
N ARG A 103 -15.18 -3.96 -23.76
CA ARG A 103 -13.86 -4.18 -24.39
C ARG A 103 -12.76 -3.57 -23.54
N THR A 104 -11.61 -4.24 -23.49
CA THR A 104 -10.44 -3.72 -22.79
C THR A 104 -10.00 -2.36 -23.37
N THR A 105 -10.06 -2.17 -24.68
CA THR A 105 -9.72 -0.89 -25.31
C THR A 105 -10.66 0.23 -24.85
N HIS A 106 -11.97 0.03 -24.94
CA HIS A 106 -12.95 1.03 -24.53
C HIS A 106 -12.88 1.31 -23.01
N LEU A 107 -12.64 0.28 -22.19
CA LEU A 107 -12.42 0.48 -20.75
C LEU A 107 -11.19 1.36 -20.48
N LEU A 108 -10.08 1.12 -21.17
CA LEU A 108 -8.87 1.94 -21.03
C LEU A 108 -9.09 3.38 -21.51
N ASP A 109 -9.86 3.57 -22.59
CA ASP A 109 -10.22 4.91 -23.07
C ASP A 109 -11.00 5.68 -22.00
N LEU A 110 -11.99 5.04 -21.36
CA LEU A 110 -12.77 5.64 -20.27
C LEU A 110 -11.91 5.96 -19.04
N LEU A 111 -11.03 5.04 -18.64
CA LEU A 111 -10.17 5.24 -17.46
C LEU A 111 -9.14 6.35 -17.69
N ASN A 112 -8.54 6.42 -18.88
CA ASN A 112 -7.55 7.45 -19.21
C ASN A 112 -8.18 8.83 -19.51
N ALA A 113 -9.48 8.88 -19.81
CA ALA A 113 -10.21 10.13 -20.06
C ALA A 113 -10.67 10.83 -18.78
N ASP A 114 -10.61 10.18 -17.61
CA ASP A 114 -10.96 10.78 -16.33
C ASP A 114 -9.79 11.64 -15.80
N PRO A 115 -9.91 12.99 -15.78
CA PRO A 115 -8.83 13.87 -15.33
C PRO A 115 -8.64 13.83 -13.81
N GLU A 116 -9.63 13.37 -13.05
CA GLU A 116 -9.52 13.25 -11.59
C GLU A 116 -8.77 11.97 -11.19
N ALA A 117 -8.58 11.03 -12.13
CA ALA A 117 -7.93 9.76 -11.90
C ALA A 117 -6.48 9.74 -12.39
N PRO A 118 -5.57 9.01 -11.70
CA PRO A 118 -4.14 8.99 -12.02
C PRO A 118 -3.82 8.13 -13.24
N TRP A 119 -4.82 7.64 -13.97
CA TRP A 119 -4.63 6.61 -15.01
C TRP A 119 -3.93 7.16 -16.24
N SER A 120 -4.25 8.38 -16.66
CA SER A 120 -3.61 9.06 -17.80
C SER A 120 -2.10 9.30 -17.57
N GLU A 121 -1.67 9.42 -16.31
CA GLU A 121 -0.30 9.65 -15.90
C GLU A 121 0.42 8.37 -15.42
N HIS A 122 -0.29 7.24 -15.34
CA HIS A 122 0.24 5.97 -14.83
C HIS A 122 1.45 5.45 -15.63
N SER A 123 1.58 5.84 -16.91
CA SER A 123 2.77 5.60 -17.71
C SER A 123 2.91 6.68 -18.78
N PRO A 124 4.02 6.74 -19.54
CA PRO A 124 4.14 7.66 -20.68
C PRO A 124 3.05 7.52 -21.75
N LYS A 125 2.26 6.43 -21.72
CA LYS A 125 1.11 6.18 -22.61
C LYS A 125 -0.22 6.07 -21.85
N GLY A 126 -0.28 6.56 -20.61
CA GLY A 126 -1.39 6.33 -19.68
C GLY A 126 -1.49 4.89 -19.21
N LEU A 127 -2.66 4.50 -18.71
CA LEU A 127 -2.93 3.13 -18.29
C LEU A 127 -3.00 2.24 -19.53
N THR A 128 -2.15 1.22 -19.54
CA THR A 128 -2.03 0.27 -20.66
C THR A 128 -2.70 -1.07 -20.32
N PRO A 129 -2.98 -1.95 -21.31
CA PRO A 129 -3.52 -3.29 -21.02
C PRO A 129 -2.67 -4.08 -20.03
N ARG A 130 -1.34 -3.95 -20.10
CA ARG A 130 -0.41 -4.62 -19.18
C ARG A 130 -0.50 -4.01 -17.77
N GLY A 131 -0.53 -2.68 -17.66
CA GLY A 131 -0.69 -2.00 -16.37
C GLY A 131 -2.01 -2.37 -15.69
N LEU A 132 -3.11 -2.37 -16.45
CA LEU A 132 -4.41 -2.81 -15.97
C LEU A 132 -4.39 -4.27 -15.48
N GLN A 133 -3.71 -5.18 -16.20
CA GLN A 133 -3.59 -6.56 -15.76
C GLN A 133 -2.82 -6.69 -14.44
N ILE A 134 -1.75 -5.92 -14.24
CA ILE A 134 -0.98 -5.93 -12.98
C ILE A 134 -1.84 -5.42 -11.81
N LEU A 135 -2.59 -4.34 -12.02
CA LEU A 135 -3.48 -3.80 -10.99
C LEU A 135 -4.62 -4.76 -10.60
N LEU A 136 -5.02 -5.65 -11.52
CA LEU A 136 -6.12 -6.59 -11.33
C LEU A 136 -5.68 -8.00 -10.89
N ASP A 137 -4.39 -8.31 -10.92
CA ASP A 137 -3.85 -9.65 -10.69
C ASP A 137 -4.12 -10.15 -9.27
N ASP A 138 -3.93 -9.29 -8.27
CA ASP A 138 -4.19 -9.58 -6.84
C ASP A 138 -5.66 -9.98 -6.57
N TYR A 139 -6.59 -9.56 -7.44
CA TYR A 139 -8.01 -9.91 -7.34
C TYR A 139 -8.39 -11.14 -8.17
N GLY A 140 -7.43 -11.74 -8.89
CA GLY A 140 -7.68 -12.84 -9.81
C GLY A 140 -8.51 -12.44 -11.03
N ILE A 141 -8.53 -11.14 -11.39
CA ILE A 141 -9.34 -10.63 -12.49
C ILE A 141 -8.48 -10.47 -13.75
N GLY A 142 -8.94 -11.07 -14.84
CA GLY A 142 -8.22 -11.05 -16.12
C GLY A 142 -9.12 -10.82 -17.33
N SER A 143 -8.54 -10.26 -18.39
CA SER A 143 -9.26 -10.05 -19.65
C SER A 143 -9.46 -11.36 -20.42
N GLY A 144 -10.72 -11.63 -20.81
CA GLY A 144 -11.10 -12.82 -21.58
C GLY A 144 -11.33 -12.50 -23.06
N ASN A 145 -11.15 -13.48 -23.95
CA ASN A 145 -11.63 -13.37 -25.33
C ASN A 145 -13.15 -13.50 -25.33
N ARG A 146 -13.86 -12.51 -25.88
CA ARG A 146 -15.32 -12.42 -25.86
C ARG A 146 -15.86 -12.02 -27.21
N ARG A 147 -17.02 -12.55 -27.58
CA ARG A 147 -17.77 -12.13 -28.77
C ARG A 147 -18.72 -11.00 -28.39
N PHE A 148 -18.66 -9.91 -29.14
CA PHE A 148 -19.48 -8.72 -28.93
C PHE A 148 -20.70 -8.70 -29.88
N PRO A 149 -21.72 -7.86 -29.61
CA PRO A 149 -22.95 -7.81 -30.43
C PRO A 149 -22.71 -7.48 -31.91
N ASP A 150 -21.62 -6.78 -32.23
CA ASP A 150 -21.19 -6.48 -33.59
C ASP A 150 -20.55 -7.68 -34.32
N GLY A 151 -20.54 -8.86 -33.68
CA GLY A 151 -19.99 -10.09 -34.22
C GLY A 151 -18.48 -10.25 -34.07
N SER A 152 -17.77 -9.20 -33.65
CA SER A 152 -16.31 -9.23 -33.47
C SER A 152 -15.89 -9.95 -32.20
N GLN A 153 -14.65 -10.45 -32.19
CA GLN A 153 -14.02 -11.01 -30.99
C GLN A 153 -12.91 -10.08 -30.50
N ALA A 154 -12.91 -9.76 -29.21
CA ALA A 154 -11.90 -8.94 -28.59
C ALA A 154 -11.68 -9.32 -27.13
N LYS A 155 -10.59 -8.82 -26.55
CA LYS A 155 -10.38 -8.86 -25.10
C LYS A 155 -11.38 -7.95 -24.40
N GLY A 156 -11.96 -8.44 -23.30
CA GLY A 156 -12.88 -7.65 -22.49
C GLY A 156 -13.18 -8.26 -21.14
N PHE A 157 -13.89 -7.48 -20.34
CA PHE A 157 -14.30 -7.84 -19.00
C PHE A 157 -15.83 -7.87 -18.88
N THR A 158 -16.33 -8.68 -17.96
CA THR A 158 -17.75 -8.73 -17.60
C THR A 158 -17.94 -8.19 -16.17
N PRO A 159 -19.06 -7.52 -15.85
CA PRO A 159 -19.33 -7.06 -14.48
C PRO A 159 -19.23 -8.18 -13.43
N ALA A 160 -19.63 -9.41 -13.80
CA ALA A 160 -19.57 -10.59 -12.94
C ALA A 160 -18.14 -10.92 -12.44
N GLN A 161 -17.10 -10.55 -13.18
CA GLN A 161 -15.70 -10.77 -12.74
C GLN A 161 -15.32 -9.85 -11.58
N PHE A 162 -15.97 -8.69 -11.47
CA PHE A 162 -15.66 -7.69 -10.47
C PHE A 162 -16.62 -7.72 -9.27
N THR A 163 -17.75 -8.42 -9.36
CA THR A 163 -18.81 -8.37 -8.33
C THR A 163 -18.26 -8.62 -6.93
N ASP A 164 -17.48 -9.69 -6.74
CA ASP A 164 -16.89 -10.05 -5.45
C ASP A 164 -15.91 -8.97 -4.93
N ALA A 165 -15.05 -8.46 -5.81
CA ALA A 165 -14.11 -7.40 -5.48
C ALA A 165 -14.82 -6.07 -5.16
N TRP A 166 -15.84 -5.69 -5.93
CA TRP A 166 -16.65 -4.50 -5.68
C TRP A 166 -17.40 -4.59 -4.35
N THR A 167 -17.95 -5.75 -3.99
CA THR A 167 -18.62 -5.94 -2.70
C THR A 167 -17.66 -5.73 -1.52
N ARG A 168 -16.40 -6.15 -1.65
CA ARG A 168 -15.41 -6.01 -0.56
C ARG A 168 -14.75 -4.64 -0.49
N TYR A 169 -14.40 -4.06 -1.64
CA TYR A 169 -13.49 -2.92 -1.72
C TYR A 169 -14.15 -1.63 -2.22
N CYS A 170 -15.36 -1.72 -2.76
CA CYS A 170 -16.13 -0.56 -3.23
C CYS A 170 -17.46 -0.47 -2.47
N PRO A 171 -17.46 -0.17 -1.15
CA PRO A 171 -18.71 0.05 -0.44
C PRO A 171 -19.56 1.12 -1.17
N PRO A 172 -20.90 1.02 -1.11
CA PRO A 172 -21.73 2.11 -1.59
C PRO A 172 -21.32 3.38 -0.85
N GLU A 173 -21.22 4.50 -1.56
CA GLU A 173 -21.00 5.81 -0.94
C GLU A 173 -22.13 6.00 0.07
N ASN A 174 -21.80 5.87 1.36
CA ASN A 174 -22.79 5.99 2.42
C ASN A 174 -23.34 7.42 2.39
N PRO A 175 -24.64 7.65 2.09
CA PRO A 175 -25.24 8.92 2.42
C PRO A 175 -25.46 8.94 3.93
N ALA A 176 -24.93 9.96 4.57
CA ALA A 176 -25.06 10.29 6.00
C ALA A 176 -24.06 9.62 6.96
N ALA A 177 -23.16 10.46 7.44
CA ALA A 177 -22.81 10.49 8.86
C ALA A 177 -24.12 10.47 9.67
N GLU A 178 -24.44 9.32 10.25
CA GLU A 178 -25.44 9.20 11.30
C GLU A 178 -24.85 9.92 12.52
N ALA A 179 -25.27 11.18 12.71
CA ALA A 179 -24.98 11.94 13.90
C ALA A 179 -25.47 11.15 15.13
N PRO A 180 -24.69 11.05 16.22
CA PRO A 180 -25.16 10.39 17.42
C PRO A 180 -26.41 11.11 17.94
N PRO A 181 -27.44 10.39 18.42
CA PRO A 181 -28.61 11.03 18.98
C PRO A 181 -28.19 11.86 20.20
N ALA A 182 -28.47 13.16 20.13
CA ALA A 182 -28.40 14.04 21.28
C ALA A 182 -29.30 13.46 22.38
N THR A 183 -28.66 12.89 23.41
CA THR A 183 -29.37 12.47 24.62
C THR A 183 -29.68 13.73 25.41
N GLY A 184 -30.93 14.16 25.34
CA GLY A 184 -31.53 15.08 26.30
C GLY A 184 -32.35 14.29 27.32
N ALA A 185 -31.96 14.38 28.59
CA ALA A 185 -32.81 14.43 29.79
C ALA A 185 -31.92 14.65 31.01
#